data_AF-A0A0Q9LCB7-F1
#
_entry.id   AF-A0A0Q9LCB7-F1
#
_cell.length_a   1.000
_cell.length_b   1.000
_cell.length_c   1.000
_cell.angle_alpha   90.00
_cell.angle_beta   90.00
_cell.angle_gamma   90.00
#
_symmetry.space_group_name_H-M   'P 1'
#
loop_
_entity.id
_entity.type
_entity.pdbx_description
1 polymer ?
#
loop_
_entity_poly.entity_id
_entity_poly.type
_entity_poly.pdbx_seq_one_letter_code
_entity_poly.pdbx_strand_id
1 'polypeptide(L)'
;MGFIGLYVLNTIFMLIVAIREVRRPEKALNWLAIGLIFPVLGYVIYLIIANPIHFRKERLTSPNNVSDPLPNSFSPASSIIAQSVSQLTVHGLRSGRVQLLTNGIETYYKLIASLQNAQSTVEVEYYTYRDDQIGKRITDILIERAEAGVKIRFIRDGWGSKQFPKHVINRMMDAGIECRTIFPLSFPWIPTLTYRDHCKIVVIDGIEAFTGGINVGDEYTGLKPDVGFWRDTHMRLVGEVSQFHN
;
A
#
# COMPACT_ATOMS: atom_id res chain seq x y z
N MET A 1 49.06 6.45 4.89
CA MET A 1 48.04 6.86 5.88
C MET A 1 46.61 6.54 5.48
N GLY A 2 46.18 6.76 4.22
CA GLY A 2 44.78 6.53 3.80
C GLY A 2 44.26 5.08 3.92
N PHE A 3 45.04 4.08 3.50
CA PHE A 3 44.61 2.68 3.52
C PHE A 3 44.41 2.12 4.92
N ILE A 4 45.33 2.40 5.85
CA ILE A 4 45.23 1.95 7.24
C ILE A 4 43.99 2.56 7.90
N GLY A 5 43.73 3.86 7.68
CA GLY A 5 42.53 4.52 8.19
C GLY A 5 41.23 3.90 7.67
N LEU A 6 41.19 3.52 6.40
CA LEU A 6 40.03 2.85 5.79
C LEU A 6 39.75 1.48 6.42
N TYR A 7 40.78 0.66 6.64
CA TYR A 7 40.63 -0.65 7.28
C TYR A 7 40.20 -0.53 8.74
N VAL A 8 40.77 0.42 9.50
CA VAL A 8 40.35 0.68 10.89
C VAL A 8 38.88 1.09 10.92
N LEU A 9 38.45 1.99 10.03
CA LEU A 9 37.07 2.42 9.91
C LEU A 9 36.12 1.26 9.55
N ASN A 10 36.50 0.42 8.58
CA ASN A 10 35.71 -0.74 8.18
C ASN A 10 35.55 -1.75 9.33
N THR A 11 36.63 -2.00 10.10
CA THR A 11 36.58 -2.88 11.27
C THR A 11 35.63 -2.35 12.33
N ILE A 12 35.64 -1.04 12.61
CA ILE A 12 34.70 -0.40 13.54
C ILE A 12 33.25 -0.62 13.07
N PHE A 13 32.98 -0.42 11.78
CA PHE A 13 31.65 -0.66 11.21
C PHE A 13 31.19 -2.11 11.30
N MET A 14 32.08 -3.07 11.01
CA MET A 14 31.78 -4.50 11.16
C MET A 14 31.49 -4.88 12.62
N LEU A 15 32.23 -4.31 13.59
CA LEU A 15 31.95 -4.52 15.01
C LEU A 15 30.57 -3.98 15.41
N ILE A 16 30.20 -2.79 14.92
CA ILE A 16 28.85 -2.22 15.16
C ILE A 16 27.76 -3.15 14.63
N VAL A 17 27.92 -3.68 13.41
CA VAL A 17 26.98 -4.65 12.82
C VAL A 17 26.89 -5.92 13.66
N ALA A 18 28.01 -6.49 14.07
CA ALA A 18 28.06 -7.71 14.87
C ALA A 18 27.35 -7.54 16.22
N ILE A 19 27.52 -6.38 16.87
CA ILE A 19 26.86 -6.06 18.13
C ILE A 19 25.35 -5.87 17.94
N ARG A 20 24.93 -5.12 16.91
CA ARG A 20 23.50 -4.87 16.65
C ARG A 20 22.73 -6.14 16.29
N GLU A 21 23.34 -7.03 15.52
CA GLU A 21 22.72 -8.28 15.06
C GLU A 21 23.12 -9.49 15.93
N VAL A 22 23.66 -9.29 17.14
CA VAL A 22 24.14 -10.38 18.01
C VAL A 22 23.07 -11.43 18.33
N ARG A 23 21.79 -11.04 18.28
CA ARG A 23 20.64 -11.93 18.51
C ARG A 23 20.28 -12.79 17.30
N ARG A 24 20.89 -12.55 16.13
CA ARG A 24 20.61 -13.20 14.84
C ARG A 24 21.93 -13.48 14.12
N PRO A 25 22.71 -14.49 14.56
CA PRO A 25 24.06 -14.75 14.08
C PRO A 25 24.12 -14.97 12.55
N GLU A 26 23.09 -15.57 11.97
CA GLU A 26 22.95 -15.74 10.52
C GLU A 26 22.88 -14.41 9.76
N LYS A 27 22.20 -13.40 10.32
CA LYS A 27 22.14 -12.05 9.73
C LYS A 27 23.46 -11.31 9.92
N ALA A 28 24.04 -11.41 11.11
CA ALA A 28 25.34 -10.80 11.40
C ALA A 28 26.42 -11.32 10.43
N LEU A 29 26.50 -12.63 10.22
CA LEU A 29 27.49 -13.24 9.34
C LEU A 29 27.36 -12.76 7.89
N ASN A 30 26.14 -12.68 7.36
CA ASN A 30 25.90 -12.19 6.00
C ASN A 30 26.39 -10.74 5.83
N TRP A 31 26.12 -9.87 6.80
CA TRP A 31 26.56 -8.48 6.74
C TRP A 31 28.05 -8.30 6.94
N LEU A 32 28.68 -9.13 7.79
CA LEU A 32 30.13 -9.18 7.94
C LEU A 32 30.82 -9.62 6.64
N ALA A 33 30.28 -10.62 5.95
CA ALA A 33 30.79 -11.07 4.64
C ALA A 33 30.69 -9.95 3.59
N ILE A 34 29.55 -9.25 3.52
CA ILE A 34 29.38 -8.10 2.61
C ILE A 34 30.37 -6.97 2.96
N GLY A 35 30.55 -6.65 4.24
CA GLY A 35 31.50 -5.63 4.70
C GLY A 35 32.97 -5.99 4.48
N LEU A 36 33.30 -7.28 4.38
CA LEU A 36 34.64 -7.76 4.04
C LEU A 36 34.92 -7.59 2.53
N ILE A 37 33.95 -7.91 1.68
CA ILE A 37 34.06 -7.80 0.21
C ILE A 37 34.01 -6.33 -0.24
N PHE A 38 33.17 -5.51 0.42
CA PHE A 38 32.96 -4.10 0.09
C PHE A 38 33.23 -3.20 1.31
N PRO A 39 34.50 -2.86 1.59
CA PRO A 39 34.85 -2.03 2.74
C PRO A 39 34.13 -0.68 2.73
N VAL A 40 33.60 -0.26 3.89
CA VAL A 40 32.76 0.95 4.09
C VAL A 40 31.40 0.88 3.39
N LEU A 41 31.35 0.50 2.12
CA LEU A 41 30.12 0.42 1.35
C LEU A 41 29.16 -0.65 1.93
N GLY A 42 29.67 -1.78 2.40
CA GLY A 42 28.86 -2.81 3.05
C GLY A 42 28.13 -2.31 4.30
N TYR A 43 28.75 -1.39 5.06
CA TYR A 43 28.11 -0.76 6.21
C TYR A 43 27.02 0.24 5.81
N VAL A 44 27.25 1.01 4.74
CA VAL A 44 26.22 1.88 4.18
C VAL A 44 25.01 1.05 3.75
N ILE A 45 25.23 -0.04 3.01
CA ILE A 45 24.16 -0.98 2.57
C ILE A 45 23.45 -1.60 3.79
N TYR A 46 24.18 -1.96 4.85
CA TYR A 46 23.60 -2.43 6.11
C TYR A 46 22.63 -1.41 6.70
N LEU A 47 23.01 -0.14 6.80
CA LEU A 47 22.14 0.90 7.35
C LEU A 47 20.87 1.12 6.52
N ILE A 48 20.91 0.85 5.22
CA ILE A 48 19.74 0.95 4.33
C ILE A 48 18.72 -0.13 4.64
N ILE A 49 19.19 -1.37 4.81
CA ILE A 49 18.34 -2.56 4.82
C ILE A 49 18.00 -3.01 6.24
N ALA A 50 18.94 -2.88 7.18
CA ALA A 50 18.83 -3.45 8.52
C ALA A 50 18.18 -2.53 9.56
N ASN A 51 17.78 -1.31 9.19
CA ASN A 51 17.06 -0.39 10.08
C ASN A 51 15.54 -0.49 9.83
N PRO A 52 14.81 -1.37 10.55
CA PRO A 52 13.37 -1.43 10.42
C PRO A 52 12.72 -0.16 10.97
N ILE A 53 11.78 0.42 10.21
CA ILE A 53 10.91 1.48 10.72
C ILE A 53 10.04 0.85 11.82
N HIS A 54 10.18 1.34 13.04
CA HIS A 54 9.36 0.90 14.16
C HIS A 54 8.02 1.64 14.10
N PHE A 55 7.02 1.01 13.48
CA PHE A 55 5.65 1.47 13.62
C PHE A 55 5.15 1.12 15.02
N ARG A 56 4.64 2.11 15.76
CA ARG A 56 3.90 1.88 17.00
C ARG A 56 2.63 1.12 16.61
N LYS A 57 2.67 -0.20 16.73
CA LYS A 57 1.55 -1.08 16.41
C LYS A 57 0.65 -1.12 17.64
N GLU A 58 -0.41 -0.30 17.66
CA GLU A 58 -1.51 -0.58 18.57
C GLU A 58 -2.19 -1.86 18.09
N ARG A 59 -2.25 -2.85 18.98
CA ARG A 59 -2.96 -4.09 18.69
C ARG A 59 -4.44 -3.76 18.80
N LEU A 60 -5.11 -3.60 17.66
CA LEU A 60 -6.57 -3.54 17.63
C LEU A 60 -7.10 -4.87 18.18
N THR A 61 -7.66 -4.84 19.39
CA THR A 61 -8.34 -5.97 20.01
C THR A 61 -9.82 -5.61 20.09
N SER A 62 -10.68 -6.35 19.39
CA SER A 62 -12.13 -6.23 19.56
C SER A 62 -12.52 -6.85 20.91
N PRO A 63 -13.22 -6.12 21.80
CA PRO A 63 -13.77 -6.69 23.04
C PRO A 63 -14.88 -7.71 22.78
N ASN A 64 -15.54 -7.63 21.62
CA ASN A 64 -16.69 -8.45 21.25
C ASN A 64 -16.39 -9.21 19.95
N ASN A 65 -15.90 -10.44 20.08
CA ASN A 65 -15.88 -11.43 19.00
C ASN A 65 -17.22 -12.16 18.94
N VAL A 66 -18.31 -11.44 18.66
CA VAL A 66 -19.56 -12.12 18.28
C VAL A 66 -19.41 -12.43 16.79
N SER A 67 -18.88 -13.61 16.50
CA SER A 67 -18.86 -14.14 15.14
C SER A 67 -20.31 -14.42 14.74
N ASP A 68 -20.83 -13.73 13.74
CA ASP A 68 -22.12 -14.10 13.16
C ASP A 68 -22.07 -15.58 12.72
N PRO A 69 -23.12 -16.37 12.97
CA PRO A 69 -23.17 -17.74 12.50
C PRO A 69 -23.04 -17.74 10.97
N LEU A 70 -22.18 -18.61 10.46
CA LEU A 70 -21.96 -18.78 9.03
C LEU A 70 -23.30 -19.02 8.32
N PRO A 71 -23.61 -18.28 7.23
CA PRO A 71 -24.76 -18.58 6.40
C PRO A 71 -24.88 -20.07 6.05
N ASN A 72 -26.10 -20.62 6.12
CA ASN A 72 -26.38 -22.02 5.76
C ASN A 72 -26.12 -22.37 4.27
N SER A 73 -25.71 -21.39 3.46
CA SER A 73 -25.45 -21.52 2.02
C SER A 73 -24.05 -22.05 1.67
N PHE A 74 -23.18 -22.30 2.65
CA PHE A 74 -21.82 -22.77 2.38
C PHE A 74 -21.78 -24.29 2.14
N SER A 75 -21.06 -24.70 1.09
CA SER A 75 -20.70 -26.11 0.92
C SER A 75 -19.82 -26.59 2.08
N PRO A 76 -19.72 -27.90 2.37
CA PRO A 76 -18.87 -28.41 3.44
C PRO A 76 -17.41 -27.92 3.37
N ALA A 77 -16.85 -27.83 2.16
CA ALA A 77 -15.50 -27.29 1.95
C ALA A 77 -15.42 -25.78 2.25
N SER A 78 -16.44 -25.02 1.84
CA SER A 78 -16.52 -23.59 2.10
C SER A 78 -16.67 -23.29 3.59
N SER A 79 -17.40 -24.12 4.35
CA SER A 79 -17.56 -23.97 5.79
C SER A 79 -16.24 -24.15 6.56
N ILE A 80 -15.39 -25.09 6.14
CA ILE A 80 -14.05 -25.29 6.74
C ILE A 80 -13.17 -24.05 6.51
N ILE A 81 -13.17 -23.52 5.29
CA ILE A 81 -12.42 -22.30 4.95
C ILE A 81 -12.96 -21.13 5.77
N ALA A 82 -14.27 -20.94 5.80
CA ALA A 82 -14.90 -19.84 6.52
C ALA A 82 -14.62 -19.90 8.03
N GLN A 83 -14.63 -21.10 8.63
CA GLN A 83 -14.27 -21.29 10.03
C GLN A 83 -12.79 -21.03 10.30
N SER A 84 -11.91 -21.39 9.35
CA SER A 84 -10.47 -21.10 9.47
C SER A 84 -10.19 -19.60 9.37
N VAL A 85 -10.86 -18.92 8.43
CA VAL A 85 -10.72 -17.47 8.22
C VAL A 85 -11.32 -16.69 9.38
N SER A 86 -12.45 -17.12 9.96
CA SER A 86 -13.05 -16.42 11.10
C SER A 86 -12.12 -16.37 12.31
N GLN A 87 -11.32 -17.42 12.54
CA GLN A 87 -10.28 -17.44 13.58
C GLN A 87 -9.11 -16.48 13.31
N LEU A 88 -8.93 -16.06 12.06
CA LEU A 88 -7.90 -15.10 11.64
C LEU A 88 -8.43 -13.66 11.56
N THR A 89 -9.72 -13.45 11.81
CA THR A 89 -10.37 -12.13 11.77
C THR A 89 -10.61 -11.57 13.16
N VAL A 90 -10.50 -10.25 13.31
CA VAL A 90 -10.77 -9.54 14.57
C VAL A 90 -12.26 -9.23 14.76
N HIS A 91 -13.05 -9.21 13.67
CA HIS A 91 -14.48 -8.85 13.70
C HIS A 91 -15.38 -9.91 13.04
N GLY A 92 -14.89 -11.14 12.90
CA GLY A 92 -15.62 -12.19 12.21
C GLY A 92 -15.71 -11.97 10.69
N LEU A 93 -16.56 -12.78 10.05
CA LEU A 93 -16.84 -12.68 8.62
C LEU A 93 -17.99 -11.72 8.38
N ARG A 94 -17.87 -10.91 7.33
CA ARG A 94 -18.92 -9.96 6.92
C ARG A 94 -19.56 -10.37 5.61
N SER A 95 -20.83 -10.04 5.48
CA SER A 95 -21.58 -10.28 4.26
C SER A 95 -21.31 -9.20 3.21
N GLY A 96 -21.33 -9.58 1.94
CA GLY A 96 -21.11 -8.63 0.85
C GLY A 96 -21.26 -9.27 -0.51
N ARG A 97 -21.57 -8.45 -1.51
CA ARG A 97 -21.52 -8.83 -2.92
C ARG A 97 -20.14 -8.52 -3.47
N VAL A 98 -19.54 -9.50 -4.11
CA VAL A 98 -18.23 -9.39 -4.75
C VAL A 98 -18.41 -9.47 -6.26
N GLN A 99 -17.89 -8.47 -6.97
CA GLN A 99 -17.76 -8.49 -8.42
C GLN A 99 -16.27 -8.54 -8.76
N LEU A 100 -15.86 -9.59 -9.47
CA LEU A 100 -14.53 -9.70 -10.04
C LEU A 100 -14.41 -8.79 -11.27
N LEU A 101 -13.27 -8.11 -11.38
CA LEU A 101 -12.89 -7.23 -12.48
C LEU A 101 -11.55 -7.75 -12.98
N THR A 102 -11.49 -8.18 -14.25
CA THR A 102 -10.38 -9.06 -14.71
C THR A 102 -9.29 -8.33 -15.50
N ASN A 103 -9.42 -7.01 -15.61
CA ASN A 103 -8.48 -6.13 -16.28
C ASN A 103 -8.69 -4.67 -15.83
N GLY A 104 -7.78 -3.79 -16.26
CA GLY A 104 -7.82 -2.38 -15.90
C GLY A 104 -9.01 -1.62 -16.50
N ILE A 105 -9.44 -1.92 -17.73
CA ILE A 105 -10.58 -1.24 -18.36
C ILE A 105 -11.86 -1.46 -17.55
N GLU A 106 -12.20 -2.71 -17.23
CA GLU A 106 -13.36 -3.04 -16.39
C GLU A 106 -13.28 -2.35 -15.02
N THR A 107 -12.08 -2.34 -14.44
CA THR A 107 -11.83 -1.72 -13.14
C THR A 107 -12.04 -0.22 -13.20
N TYR A 108 -11.42 0.48 -14.14
CA TYR A 108 -11.55 1.93 -14.28
C TYR A 108 -12.97 2.33 -14.65
N TYR A 109 -13.64 1.59 -15.52
CA TYR A 109 -15.04 1.86 -15.86
C TYR A 109 -15.94 1.84 -14.63
N LYS A 110 -15.82 0.81 -13.79
CA LYS A 110 -16.62 0.69 -12.56
C LYS A 110 -16.21 1.71 -11.51
N LEU A 111 -14.92 1.88 -11.27
CA LEU A 111 -14.41 2.83 -10.28
C LEU A 111 -14.81 4.27 -10.60
N ILE A 112 -14.64 4.70 -11.86
CA ILE A 112 -15.03 6.05 -12.31
C ILE A 112 -16.52 6.28 -12.09
N ALA A 113 -17.37 5.31 -12.49
CA ALA A 113 -18.80 5.42 -12.30
C ALA A 113 -19.16 5.55 -10.81
N SER A 114 -18.53 4.77 -9.92
CA SER A 114 -18.80 4.85 -8.48
C SER A 114 -18.32 6.16 -7.88
N LEU A 115 -17.14 6.65 -8.27
CA LEU A 115 -16.61 7.94 -7.79
C LEU A 115 -17.50 9.12 -8.21
N GLN A 116 -18.02 9.12 -9.44
CA GLN A 116 -18.93 10.15 -9.92
C GLN A 116 -20.23 10.21 -9.10
N ASN A 117 -20.66 9.07 -8.56
CA ASN A 117 -21.88 8.95 -7.75
C ASN A 117 -21.64 9.08 -6.24
N ALA A 118 -20.40 9.29 -5.79
CA ALA A 118 -20.08 9.43 -4.37
C ALA A 118 -20.81 10.63 -3.74
N GLN A 119 -21.34 10.44 -2.52
CA GLN A 119 -22.21 11.42 -1.86
C GLN A 119 -21.65 11.96 -0.53
N SER A 120 -20.76 11.24 0.14
CA SER A 120 -20.38 11.52 1.53
C SER A 120 -18.88 11.42 1.77
N THR A 121 -18.27 10.28 1.46
CA THR A 121 -16.85 10.03 1.74
C THR A 121 -16.18 9.23 0.64
N VAL A 122 -14.91 9.55 0.37
CA VAL A 122 -14.04 8.73 -0.48
C VAL A 122 -12.67 8.59 0.17
N GLU A 123 -12.26 7.36 0.43
CA GLU A 123 -10.93 7.01 0.92
C GLU A 123 -10.15 6.38 -0.22
N VAL A 124 -9.02 6.96 -0.61
CA VAL A 124 -8.20 6.47 -1.72
C VAL A 124 -6.81 6.14 -1.21
N GLU A 125 -6.34 4.93 -1.50
CA GLU A 125 -4.98 4.50 -1.26
C GLU A 125 -4.43 3.71 -2.45
N TYR A 126 -3.29 4.15 -2.99
CA TYR A 126 -2.59 3.44 -4.06
C TYR A 126 -1.07 3.47 -3.88
N TYR A 127 -0.43 2.33 -4.15
CA TYR A 127 1.01 2.28 -4.36
C TYR A 127 1.45 3.16 -5.55
N THR A 128 0.95 2.85 -6.76
CA THR A 128 1.22 3.63 -7.96
C THR A 128 -0.02 4.44 -8.34
N TYR A 129 0.16 5.74 -8.42
CA TYR A 129 -0.81 6.70 -8.94
C TYR A 129 -0.10 7.65 -9.90
N ARG A 130 -0.45 7.58 -11.18
CA ARG A 130 0.16 8.40 -12.24
C ARG A 130 -0.68 9.62 -12.58
N ASP A 131 -0.05 10.62 -13.20
CA ASP A 131 -0.71 11.79 -13.79
C ASP A 131 -0.78 11.63 -15.32
N ASP A 132 -1.31 10.50 -15.76
CA ASP A 132 -1.53 10.15 -17.17
C ASP A 132 -3.03 10.27 -17.51
N GLN A 133 -3.50 9.71 -18.63
CA GLN A 133 -4.86 9.95 -19.08
C GLN A 133 -5.90 9.45 -18.07
N ILE A 134 -5.74 8.22 -17.57
CA ILE A 134 -6.63 7.67 -16.55
C ILE A 134 -6.44 8.39 -15.20
N GLY A 135 -5.19 8.63 -14.80
CA GLY A 135 -4.89 9.30 -13.53
C GLY A 135 -5.48 10.71 -13.43
N LYS A 136 -5.39 11.50 -14.52
CA LYS A 136 -6.00 12.83 -14.60
C LYS A 136 -7.50 12.76 -14.50
N ARG A 137 -8.13 11.86 -15.24
CA ARG A 137 -9.59 11.68 -15.20
C ARG A 137 -10.09 11.35 -13.80
N ILE A 138 -9.43 10.43 -13.10
CA ILE A 138 -9.79 10.09 -11.72
C ILE A 138 -9.54 11.29 -10.80
N THR A 139 -8.41 11.98 -10.94
CA THR A 139 -8.06 13.17 -10.13
C THR A 139 -9.10 14.28 -10.29
N ASP A 140 -9.51 14.57 -11.51
CA ASP A 140 -10.51 15.62 -11.79
C ASP A 140 -11.88 15.25 -11.20
N ILE A 141 -12.29 13.98 -11.23
CA ILE A 141 -13.52 13.52 -10.55
C ILE A 141 -13.41 13.69 -9.04
N LEU A 142 -12.26 13.34 -8.44
CA LEU A 142 -12.06 13.53 -7.00
C LEU A 142 -12.15 15.01 -6.63
N ILE A 143 -11.53 15.89 -7.41
CA ILE A 143 -11.62 17.35 -7.21
C ILE A 143 -13.08 17.81 -7.31
N GLU A 144 -13.80 17.42 -8.36
CA GLU A 144 -15.21 17.78 -8.55
C GLU A 144 -16.09 17.32 -7.39
N ARG A 145 -15.88 16.10 -6.89
CA ARG A 145 -16.63 15.56 -5.74
C ARG A 145 -16.28 16.28 -4.44
N ALA A 146 -15.01 16.63 -4.23
CA ALA A 146 -14.58 17.39 -3.06
C ALA A 146 -15.21 18.79 -3.05
N GLU A 147 -15.23 19.47 -4.20
CA GLU A 147 -15.91 20.77 -4.37
C GLU A 147 -17.43 20.66 -4.16
N ALA A 148 -18.02 19.51 -4.48
CA ALA A 148 -19.43 19.21 -4.19
C ALA A 148 -19.70 18.82 -2.72
N GLY A 149 -18.69 18.86 -1.84
CA GLY A 149 -18.82 18.63 -0.40
C GLY A 149 -18.55 17.19 0.06
N VAL A 150 -18.10 16.29 -0.82
CA VAL A 150 -17.69 14.93 -0.45
C VAL A 150 -16.36 14.99 0.30
N LYS A 151 -16.26 14.34 1.47
CA LYS A 151 -14.99 14.30 2.22
C LYS A 151 -14.04 13.27 1.59
N ILE A 152 -12.89 13.72 1.09
CA ILE A 152 -11.93 12.84 0.42
C ILE A 152 -10.59 12.81 1.17
N ARG A 153 -10.09 11.60 1.45
CA ARG A 153 -8.70 11.39 1.90
C ARG A 153 -7.95 10.58 0.86
N PHE A 154 -6.77 11.04 0.51
CA PHE A 154 -5.96 10.49 -0.57
C PHE A 154 -4.55 10.17 -0.07
N ILE A 155 -4.18 8.90 -0.17
CA ILE A 155 -2.88 8.37 0.23
C ILE A 155 -2.19 7.75 -0.98
N ARG A 156 -0.91 8.05 -1.14
CA ARG A 156 -0.05 7.43 -2.16
C ARG A 156 1.31 7.02 -1.61
N ASP A 157 1.91 5.97 -2.19
CA ASP A 157 3.29 5.60 -1.87
C ASP A 157 4.30 6.57 -2.51
N GLY A 158 5.36 6.88 -1.77
CA GLY A 158 6.42 7.79 -2.20
C GLY A 158 7.26 7.28 -3.37
N TRP A 159 7.44 5.97 -3.52
CA TRP A 159 8.21 5.35 -4.61
C TRP A 159 7.33 5.04 -5.81
N GLY A 160 6.24 4.31 -5.61
CA GLY A 160 5.30 3.94 -6.68
C GLY A 160 4.72 5.17 -7.39
N SER A 161 4.53 6.26 -6.65
CA SER A 161 4.01 7.52 -7.19
C SER A 161 5.04 8.66 -7.21
N LYS A 162 6.34 8.36 -7.28
CA LYS A 162 7.41 9.38 -7.25
C LYS A 162 7.35 10.42 -8.36
N GLN A 163 6.73 10.06 -9.49
CA GLN A 163 6.57 10.93 -10.66
C GLN A 163 5.28 11.78 -10.59
N PHE A 164 4.44 11.58 -9.57
CA PHE A 164 3.20 12.33 -9.44
C PHE A 164 3.49 13.81 -9.11
N PRO A 165 2.98 14.78 -9.90
CA PRO A 165 3.46 16.15 -9.80
C PRO A 165 2.97 16.86 -8.54
N LYS A 166 3.87 17.61 -7.89
CA LYS A 166 3.52 18.40 -6.69
C LYS A 166 2.39 19.41 -6.95
N HIS A 167 2.35 20.01 -8.15
CA HIS A 167 1.30 20.98 -8.50
C HIS A 167 -0.10 20.34 -8.57
N VAL A 168 -0.20 19.06 -8.97
CA VAL A 168 -1.49 18.33 -8.98
C VAL A 168 -1.94 18.05 -7.54
N ILE A 169 -1.01 17.65 -6.65
CA ILE A 169 -1.32 17.48 -5.22
C ILE A 169 -1.80 18.78 -4.60
N ASN A 170 -1.16 19.91 -4.93
CA ASN A 170 -1.61 21.22 -4.45
C ASN A 170 -3.03 21.53 -4.93
N ARG A 171 -3.33 21.33 -6.22
CA ARG A 171 -4.71 21.49 -6.75
C ARG A 171 -5.72 20.63 -5.99
N MET A 172 -5.38 19.38 -5.68
CA MET A 172 -6.25 18.49 -4.90
C MET A 172 -6.49 19.03 -3.48
N MET A 173 -5.42 19.49 -2.81
CA MET A 173 -5.54 20.07 -1.46
C MET A 173 -6.32 21.38 -1.47
N ASP A 174 -6.15 22.22 -2.48
CA ASP A 174 -6.87 23.47 -2.66
C ASP A 174 -8.39 23.23 -2.85
N ALA A 175 -8.75 22.10 -3.46
CA ALA A 175 -10.14 21.62 -3.59
C ALA A 175 -10.70 20.97 -2.29
N GLY A 176 -9.90 20.90 -1.22
CA GLY A 176 -10.32 20.35 0.08
C GLY A 176 -9.99 18.86 0.28
N ILE A 177 -9.21 18.23 -0.60
CA ILE A 177 -8.80 16.82 -0.44
C ILE A 177 -7.66 16.71 0.57
N GLU A 178 -7.80 15.82 1.55
CA GLU A 178 -6.73 15.53 2.51
C GLU A 178 -5.68 14.60 1.89
N CYS A 179 -4.59 15.15 1.34
CA CYS A 179 -3.54 14.36 0.70
C CYS A 179 -2.38 14.00 1.65
N ARG A 180 -1.94 12.74 1.61
CA ARG A 180 -0.73 12.25 2.31
C ARG A 180 0.12 11.36 1.40
N THR A 181 1.44 11.36 1.67
CA THR A 181 2.39 10.43 1.05
C THR A 181 2.98 9.54 2.12
N ILE A 182 2.76 8.24 2.00
CA ILE A 182 3.38 7.24 2.86
C ILE A 182 4.76 6.87 2.29
N PHE A 183 5.71 6.55 3.17
CA PHE A 183 7.09 6.22 2.81
C PHE A 183 7.74 7.23 1.82
N PRO A 184 7.74 8.55 2.14
CA PRO A 184 8.25 9.56 1.23
C PRO A 184 9.74 9.38 0.93
N LEU A 185 10.12 9.53 -0.34
CA LEU A 185 11.51 9.51 -0.80
C LEU A 185 12.19 10.84 -0.51
N SER A 186 12.48 11.12 0.77
CA SER A 186 13.21 12.32 1.19
C SER A 186 14.53 11.94 1.87
N PHE A 187 15.59 12.69 1.61
CA PHE A 187 16.85 12.57 2.34
C PHE A 187 16.65 13.08 3.78
N PRO A 188 17.17 12.42 4.84
CA PRO A 188 18.09 11.27 4.87
C PRO A 188 17.41 9.89 5.10
N TRP A 189 16.15 9.70 4.71
CA TRP A 189 15.31 8.56 5.14
C TRP A 189 15.44 7.29 4.29
N ILE A 190 16.69 6.87 4.12
CA ILE A 190 17.12 5.60 3.51
C ILE A 190 16.36 4.35 4.05
N PRO A 191 15.97 4.22 5.34
CA PRO A 191 15.30 3.01 5.82
C PRO A 191 13.87 2.78 5.28
N THR A 192 13.24 3.74 4.59
CA THR A 192 11.93 3.52 3.94
C THR A 192 12.05 2.84 2.58
N LEU A 193 13.26 2.65 2.03
CA LEU A 193 13.41 2.08 0.68
C LEU A 193 12.84 0.66 0.58
N THR A 194 13.00 -0.15 1.63
CA THR A 194 12.52 -1.52 1.70
C THR A 194 11.09 -1.65 2.23
N TYR A 195 10.51 -0.57 2.78
CA TYR A 195 9.15 -0.56 3.28
C TYR A 195 8.24 0.14 2.29
N ARG A 196 7.33 -0.62 1.69
CA ARG A 196 6.34 -0.12 0.75
C ARG A 196 4.99 -0.69 1.09
N ASP A 197 4.01 0.18 1.14
CA ASP A 197 2.63 -0.26 1.13
C ASP A 197 2.22 -0.52 -0.31
N HIS A 198 1.92 -1.78 -0.61
CA HIS A 198 1.44 -2.21 -1.92
C HIS A 198 -0.09 -2.29 -1.98
N CYS A 199 -0.82 -1.66 -1.05
CA CYS A 199 -2.26 -1.54 -1.12
C CYS A 199 -2.74 -0.78 -2.38
N LYS A 200 -3.94 -1.19 -2.83
CA LYS A 200 -4.80 -0.47 -3.76
C LYS A 200 -6.20 -0.61 -3.19
N ILE A 201 -6.68 0.44 -2.54
CA ILE A 201 -7.97 0.43 -1.85
C ILE A 201 -8.68 1.74 -2.18
N VAL A 202 -9.93 1.65 -2.61
CA VAL A 202 -10.83 2.80 -2.66
C VAL A 202 -12.09 2.44 -1.91
N VAL A 203 -12.50 3.24 -0.93
CA VAL A 203 -13.77 3.08 -0.20
C VAL A 203 -14.63 4.28 -0.50
N ILE A 204 -15.89 4.04 -0.87
CA ILE A 204 -16.85 5.05 -1.29
C ILE A 204 -18.08 4.93 -0.39
N ASP A 205 -18.41 6.03 0.29
CA ASP A 205 -19.58 6.18 1.16
C ASP A 205 -19.70 5.12 2.28
N GLY A 206 -18.61 4.41 2.58
CA GLY A 206 -18.59 3.28 3.52
C GLY A 206 -19.39 2.04 3.07
N ILE A 207 -19.99 2.05 1.87
CA ILE A 207 -20.88 0.98 1.38
C ILE A 207 -20.35 0.24 0.15
N GLU A 208 -19.29 0.78 -0.45
CA GLU A 208 -18.62 0.21 -1.60
C GLU A 208 -17.11 0.31 -1.46
N ALA A 209 -16.38 -0.74 -1.85
CA ALA A 209 -14.93 -0.73 -1.88
C ALA A 209 -14.35 -1.41 -3.12
N PHE A 210 -13.18 -0.95 -3.55
CA PHE A 210 -12.38 -1.52 -4.62
C PHE A 210 -11.03 -1.96 -4.07
N THR A 211 -10.58 -3.18 -4.39
CA THR A 211 -9.23 -3.63 -4.07
C THR A 211 -8.73 -4.75 -5.00
N GLY A 212 -7.41 -4.91 -5.13
CA GLY A 212 -6.78 -5.95 -5.97
C GLY A 212 -5.41 -5.55 -6.49
N GLY A 213 -5.06 -5.97 -7.71
CA GLY A 213 -3.73 -5.74 -8.31
C GLY A 213 -3.59 -4.46 -9.17
N ILE A 214 -4.70 -3.96 -9.73
CA ILE A 214 -4.73 -2.78 -10.60
C ILE A 214 -4.36 -1.48 -9.84
N ASN A 215 -3.29 -0.80 -10.27
CA ASN A 215 -2.95 0.56 -9.83
C ASN A 215 -3.63 1.62 -10.72
N VAL A 216 -3.35 2.91 -10.51
CA VAL A 216 -3.79 3.98 -11.43
C VAL A 216 -2.67 4.33 -12.41
N GLY A 217 -2.85 3.94 -13.67
CA GLY A 217 -1.97 4.30 -14.77
C GLY A 217 -2.37 3.68 -16.12
N ASP A 218 -1.97 4.32 -17.21
CA ASP A 218 -2.36 3.94 -18.58
C ASP A 218 -1.83 2.55 -18.97
N GLU A 219 -0.79 2.02 -18.30
CA GLU A 219 -0.31 0.64 -18.52
C GLU A 219 -1.39 -0.44 -18.30
N TYR A 220 -2.38 -0.19 -17.44
CA TYR A 220 -3.45 -1.14 -17.16
C TYR A 220 -4.62 -1.05 -18.16
N THR A 221 -4.64 -0.03 -19.03
CA THR A 221 -5.69 0.12 -20.03
C THR A 221 -5.57 -0.90 -21.16
N GLY A 222 -4.41 -1.54 -21.32
CA GLY A 222 -4.13 -2.39 -22.48
C GLY A 222 -3.89 -1.62 -23.79
N LEU A 223 -3.93 -0.28 -23.76
CA LEU A 223 -3.77 0.58 -24.93
C LEU A 223 -2.33 1.05 -25.14
N LYS A 224 -1.45 0.83 -24.16
CA LYS A 224 -0.05 1.25 -24.23
C LYS A 224 0.74 0.27 -25.13
N PRO A 225 1.29 0.71 -26.29
CA PRO A 225 1.85 -0.19 -27.30
C PRO A 225 3.00 -1.08 -26.81
N ASP A 226 3.83 -0.54 -25.93
CA ASP A 226 5.02 -1.17 -25.34
C ASP A 226 4.70 -2.10 -24.16
N VAL A 227 3.44 -2.14 -23.72
CA VAL A 227 2.97 -2.99 -22.60
C VAL A 227 1.98 -4.06 -23.09
N GLY A 228 1.07 -3.69 -23.99
CA GLY A 228 0.00 -4.57 -24.45
C GLY A 228 -1.06 -4.83 -23.38
N PHE A 229 -1.83 -5.90 -23.54
CA PHE A 229 -2.93 -6.24 -22.63
C PHE A 229 -2.41 -6.66 -21.25
N TRP A 230 -2.74 -5.87 -20.22
CA TRP A 230 -2.40 -6.17 -18.84
C TRP A 230 -3.52 -6.96 -18.14
N ARG A 231 -3.30 -8.27 -17.96
CA ARG A 231 -4.20 -9.13 -17.18
C ARG A 231 -3.84 -9.05 -15.71
N ASP A 232 -4.77 -8.54 -14.90
CA ASP A 232 -4.68 -8.55 -13.44
C ASP A 232 -6.09 -8.51 -12.84
N THR A 233 -6.23 -8.89 -11.57
CA THR A 233 -7.54 -9.05 -10.92
C THR A 233 -7.78 -7.94 -9.92
N HIS A 234 -8.96 -7.34 -10.00
CA HIS A 234 -9.51 -6.42 -9.02
C HIS A 234 -10.89 -6.90 -8.57
N MET A 235 -11.36 -6.37 -7.46
CA MET A 235 -12.65 -6.69 -6.88
C MET A 235 -13.38 -5.41 -6.53
N ARG A 236 -14.67 -5.39 -6.84
CA ARG A 236 -15.63 -4.44 -6.29
C ARG A 236 -16.46 -5.16 -5.23
N LEU A 237 -16.51 -4.58 -4.05
CA LEU A 237 -17.14 -5.12 -2.85
C LEU A 237 -18.27 -4.17 -2.44
N VAL A 238 -19.47 -4.69 -2.19
CA VAL A 238 -20.62 -3.89 -1.76
C VAL A 238 -21.31 -4.56 -0.58
N GLY A 239 -21.56 -3.80 0.49
CA GLY A 239 -22.24 -4.27 1.70
C GLY A 239 -21.39 -4.07 2.96
N GLU A 240 -21.65 -4.85 4.02
CA GLU A 240 -20.94 -4.72 5.31
C GLU A 240 -19.43 -4.96 5.18
N VAL A 241 -19.02 -5.75 4.19
CA VAL A 241 -17.62 -6.04 3.85
C VAL A 241 -16.80 -4.78 3.51
N SER A 242 -17.42 -3.69 3.05
CA SER A 242 -16.73 -2.43 2.73
C SER A 242 -16.73 -1.42 3.88
N GLN A 243 -17.43 -1.71 4.98
CA GLN A 243 -17.51 -0.82 6.12
C GLN A 243 -16.26 -0.95 7.00
N PHE A 244 -15.57 0.15 7.24
CA PHE A 244 -14.60 0.26 8.32
C PHE A 244 -15.34 0.65 9.61
N HIS A 245 -15.23 -0.17 10.66
CA HIS A 245 -15.65 0.24 12.00
C HIS A 245 -14.46 0.92 12.67
N ASN A 246 -14.67 2.16 13.11
CA ASN A 246 -13.72 2.87 13.97
C ASN A 246 -13.75 2.29 15.38
#